data_AF-A0A9D7TNQ3-F1
#
_entry.id   AF-A0A9D7TNQ3-F1
#
_cell.length_a   1.000
_cell.length_b   1.000
_cell.length_c   1.000
_cell.angle_alpha   90.00
_cell.angle_beta   90.00
_cell.angle_gamma   90.00
#
_symmetry.space_group_name_H-M   'P 1'
#
loop_
_entity.id
_entity.type
_entity.pdbx_description
1 polymer ?
#
loop_
_entity_poly.entity_id
_entity_poly.type
_entity_poly.pdbx_seq_one_letter_code
_entity_poly.pdbx_strand_id
1 'polypeptide(L)'
;MKQYIPSAITACNLICGFTAIMIGDFYWSPILLLSSFIFDSLDGMVARALNVQSDFGKHLDSIADVISFGVAPAYLYSLYSPDIEDRYFTIITVSFIVICGSIRLAKFNSSPSKP
;
A
#
# COMPACT_ATOMS: atom_id res chain seq x y z
N MET A 1 12.43 20.76 7.50
CA MET A 1 11.81 19.98 8.59
C MET A 1 10.35 19.63 8.33
N LYS A 2 9.45 20.58 8.03
CA LYS A 2 8.01 20.28 7.80
C LYS A 2 7.72 19.26 6.68
N GLN A 3 8.63 19.14 5.71
CA GLN A 3 8.55 18.21 4.58
C GLN A 3 8.74 16.73 4.95
N TYR A 4 9.32 16.43 6.11
CA TYR A 4 9.53 15.04 6.57
C TYR A 4 8.34 14.48 7.35
N ILE A 5 7.39 15.33 7.76
CA ILE A 5 6.23 14.91 8.56
C ILE A 5 5.33 13.97 7.74
N PRO A 6 4.93 14.28 6.50
CA PRO A 6 4.15 13.35 5.68
C PRO A 6 4.90 12.05 5.44
N SER A 7 6.19 12.12 5.09
CA SER A 7 7.02 10.93 4.82
C SER A 7 7.18 10.01 6.04
N ALA A 8 7.17 10.55 7.25
CA ALA A 8 7.17 9.73 8.47
C ALA A 8 5.84 8.99 8.66
N ILE A 9 4.71 9.62 8.33
CA ILE A 9 3.38 8.99 8.37
C ILE A 9 3.28 7.90 7.29
N THR A 10 3.80 8.15 6.08
CA THR A 10 3.93 7.15 5.02
C THR A 10 4.75 5.94 5.46
N ALA A 11 5.85 6.18 6.20
CA ALA A 11 6.65 5.10 6.76
C ALA A 11 5.86 4.26 7.78
N CYS A 12 4.97 4.88 8.56
CA CYS A 12 4.05 4.15 9.44
C CYS A 12 3.05 3.30 8.64
N ASN A 13 2.48 3.80 7.55
CA ASN A 13 1.64 3.02 6.63
C ASN A 13 2.42 1.76 6.15
N LEU A 14 3.64 1.97 5.65
CA LEU A 14 4.50 0.88 5.19
C LEU A 14 4.79 -0.17 6.27
N ILE A 15 5.10 0.27 7.50
CA ILE A 15 5.34 -0.63 8.63
C ILE A 15 4.07 -1.44 8.94
N CYS A 16 2.89 -0.83 8.94
CA CYS A 16 1.63 -1.53 9.16
C CYS A 16 1.36 -2.58 8.07
N GLY A 17 1.51 -2.22 6.79
CA GLY A 17 1.32 -3.15 5.67
C GLY A 17 2.30 -4.32 5.70
N PHE A 18 3.58 -4.05 5.95
CA PHE A 18 4.60 -5.09 6.07
C PHE A 18 4.35 -6.00 7.28
N THR A 19 3.98 -5.43 8.42
CA THR A 19 3.67 -6.22 9.64
C THR A 19 2.44 -7.10 9.42
N ALA A 20 1.43 -6.61 8.69
CA ALA A 20 0.25 -7.40 8.33
C ALA A 20 0.64 -8.64 7.50
N ILE A 21 1.59 -8.51 6.57
CA ILE A 21 2.15 -9.64 5.81
C ILE A 21 2.90 -10.60 6.73
N MET A 22 3.75 -10.08 7.63
CA MET A 22 4.56 -10.92 8.52
C MET A 22 3.72 -11.71 9.52
N ILE A 23 2.64 -11.14 10.03
CA ILE A 23 1.72 -11.84 10.93
C ILE A 23 0.91 -12.89 10.16
N GLY A 24 0.36 -12.52 9.01
CA GLY A 24 -0.34 -13.45 8.13
C GLY A 24 -1.52 -14.18 8.78
N ASP A 25 -2.29 -13.49 9.64
CA ASP A 25 -3.47 -14.08 10.28
C ASP A 25 -4.77 -13.36 9.89
N PHE A 26 -5.91 -13.96 10.21
CA PHE A 26 -7.22 -13.43 9.81
C PHE A 26 -7.72 -12.32 10.75
N TYR A 27 -7.04 -12.09 11.87
CA TYR A 27 -7.53 -11.23 12.94
C TYR A 27 -6.75 -9.91 13.00
N TRP A 28 -5.45 -9.98 13.22
CA TRP A 28 -4.55 -8.84 13.31
C TRP A 28 -4.16 -8.27 11.95
N SER A 29 -3.95 -9.09 10.92
CA SER A 29 -3.52 -8.55 9.62
C SER A 29 -4.54 -7.62 8.98
N PRO A 30 -5.87 -7.90 8.97
CA PRO A 30 -6.86 -6.94 8.48
C PRO A 30 -6.94 -5.66 9.31
N ILE A 31 -6.78 -5.74 10.64
CA ILE A 31 -6.77 -4.56 11.52
C ILE A 31 -5.59 -3.66 11.18
N LEU A 32 -4.41 -4.25 10.95
CA LEU A 32 -3.21 -3.52 10.54
C LEU A 32 -3.36 -2.88 9.17
N LEU A 33 -4.02 -3.56 8.22
CA LEU A 33 -4.34 -2.99 6.90
C LEU A 33 -5.32 -1.82 6.97
N LEU A 34 -6.35 -1.92 7.82
CA LEU A 34 -7.24 -0.79 8.08
C LEU A 34 -6.50 0.38 8.71
N SER A 35 -5.56 0.10 9.63
CA SER A 35 -4.70 1.14 10.19
C SER A 35 -3.78 1.76 9.14
N SER A 36 -3.26 0.97 8.19
CA SER A 36 -2.41 1.45 7.11
C SER A 36 -3.18 2.41 6.19
N PHE A 37 -4.44 2.10 5.89
CA PHE A 37 -5.37 2.97 5.15
C PHE A 37 -5.61 4.33 5.82
N ILE A 38 -5.69 4.34 7.15
CA ILE A 38 -5.82 5.58 7.91
C ILE A 38 -4.55 6.42 7.78
N PHE A 39 -3.37 5.81 7.90
CA PHE A 39 -2.09 6.53 7.78
C PHE A 39 -1.87 7.11 6.38
N ASP A 40 -2.21 6.35 5.34
CA ASP A 40 -2.18 6.80 3.94
C ASP A 40 -3.14 7.97 3.64
N SER A 41 -4.32 7.96 4.26
CA SER A 41 -5.23 9.10 4.14
C SER A 41 -4.66 10.33 4.87
N LEU A 42 -4.00 10.12 6.01
CA LEU A 42 -3.45 11.18 6.84
C LEU A 42 -2.21 11.83 6.22
N ASP A 43 -1.26 11.09 5.66
CA ASP A 43 -0.07 11.69 5.05
C ASP A 43 -0.43 12.59 3.85
N GLY A 44 -1.38 12.16 3.01
CA GLY A 44 -1.89 12.93 1.88
C GLY A 44 -2.69 14.16 2.32
N MET A 45 -3.38 14.10 3.45
CA MET A 45 -4.04 15.27 4.06
C MET A 45 -3.02 16.25 4.65
N VAL A 46 -2.02 15.75 5.38
CA VAL A 46 -0.98 16.57 6.02
C VAL A 46 -0.07 17.22 4.98
N ALA A 47 0.30 16.51 3.92
CA ALA A 47 1.06 17.06 2.79
C ALA A 47 0.30 18.21 2.10
N ARG A 48 -1.01 18.07 1.90
CA ARG A 48 -1.88 19.12 1.37
C ARG A 48 -2.02 20.31 2.32
N ALA A 49 -2.26 20.05 3.62
CA ALA A 49 -2.45 21.09 4.62
C ALA A 49 -1.17 21.92 4.87
N LEU A 50 0.00 21.28 4.83
CA LEU A 50 1.28 21.96 5.00
C LEU A 50 1.80 22.60 3.71
N ASN A 51 1.13 22.36 2.56
CA ASN A 51 1.58 22.78 1.23
C ASN A 51 3.00 22.32 0.91
N VAL A 52 3.37 21.14 1.40
CA VAL A 52 4.70 20.55 1.19
C VAL A 52 4.53 19.19 0.54
N GLN A 53 4.60 19.16 -0.78
CA GLN A 53 4.78 17.93 -1.54
C GLN A 53 6.26 17.83 -1.91
N SER A 54 6.88 16.69 -1.59
CA SER A 54 8.24 16.39 -2.02
C SER A 54 8.21 15.24 -3.01
N ASP A 55 9.09 15.28 -4.01
CA ASP A 55 9.24 14.17 -4.94
C ASP A 55 9.58 12.89 -4.19
N PHE A 56 10.47 12.96 -3.20
CA PHE A 56 10.81 11.82 -2.35
C PHE A 56 9.58 11.22 -1.64
N GLY A 57 8.76 12.06 -1.01
CA GLY A 57 7.54 11.63 -0.32
C GLY A 57 6.55 10.96 -1.29
N LYS A 58 6.38 11.51 -2.49
CA LYS A 58 5.52 10.93 -3.53
C LYS A 58 5.99 9.53 -3.97
N HIS A 59 7.30 9.33 -4.11
CA HIS A 59 7.84 8.00 -4.45
C HIS A 59 7.68 7.03 -3.27
N LEU A 60 7.92 7.48 -2.04
CA LEU A 60 7.74 6.66 -0.84
C LEU A 60 6.29 6.22 -0.65
N ASP A 61 5.35 7.15 -0.85
CA ASP A 61 3.89 6.94 -0.82
C ASP A 61 3.48 5.83 -1.79
N SER A 62 3.93 5.94 -3.04
CA SER A 62 3.70 4.93 -4.07
C SER A 62 4.21 3.54 -3.70
N ILE A 63 5.37 3.45 -3.03
CA ILE A 63 5.94 2.17 -2.59
C ILE A 63 5.13 1.61 -1.41
N ALA A 64 4.75 2.46 -0.45
CA ALA A 64 3.93 2.08 0.68
C ALA A 64 2.56 1.57 0.23
N ASP A 65 1.91 2.27 -0.70
CA ASP A 65 0.64 1.91 -1.31
C ASP A 65 0.66 0.52 -1.95
N VAL A 66 1.70 0.22 -2.74
CA VAL A 66 1.82 -1.09 -3.40
C VAL A 66 1.96 -2.21 -2.37
N ILE A 67 2.72 -1.99 -1.30
CA ILE A 67 2.93 -3.00 -0.26
C ILE A 67 1.66 -3.18 0.58
N SER A 68 1.06 -2.09 1.07
CA SER A 68 -0.09 -2.11 1.95
C SER A 68 -1.39 -2.50 1.25
N PHE A 69 -1.64 -2.05 0.02
CA PHE A 69 -2.92 -2.31 -0.67
C PHE A 69 -2.81 -3.27 -1.85
N GLY A 70 -1.61 -3.53 -2.35
CA GLY A 70 -1.37 -4.54 -3.39
C GLY A 70 -0.95 -5.87 -2.77
N VAL A 71 0.25 -5.89 -2.18
CA VAL A 71 0.93 -7.12 -1.76
C VAL A 71 0.30 -7.74 -0.52
N ALA A 72 -0.04 -6.93 0.49
CA ALA A 72 -0.56 -7.47 1.74
C ALA A 72 -1.95 -8.14 1.60
N PRO A 73 -2.93 -7.56 0.90
CA PRO A 73 -4.20 -8.23 0.62
C PRO A 73 -4.03 -9.47 -0.27
N ALA A 74 -3.14 -9.40 -1.26
CA ALA A 74 -2.78 -10.53 -2.13
C ALA A 74 -2.21 -11.71 -1.32
N TYR A 75 -1.33 -11.42 -0.36
CA TYR A 75 -0.78 -12.42 0.54
C TYR A 75 -1.85 -13.04 1.44
N LEU A 76 -2.70 -12.23 2.08
CA LEU A 76 -3.80 -12.75 2.90
C LEU A 76 -4.75 -13.62 2.08
N TYR A 77 -5.10 -13.21 0.87
CA TYR A 77 -5.89 -14.04 -0.03
C TYR A 77 -5.22 -15.39 -0.30
N SER A 78 -3.90 -15.40 -0.52
CA SER A 78 -3.16 -16.66 -0.76
C SER A 78 -3.16 -17.62 0.43
N LEU A 79 -3.29 -17.12 1.67
CA LEU A 79 -3.35 -17.94 2.87
C LEU A 79 -4.72 -18.59 3.10
N TYR A 80 -5.79 -17.91 2.68
CA TYR A 80 -7.17 -18.32 2.93
C TYR A 80 -7.91 -18.82 1.69
N SER A 81 -7.24 -18.88 0.54
CA SER A 81 -7.84 -19.41 -0.69
C SER A 81 -8.21 -20.89 -0.49
N PRO A 82 -9.49 -21.27 -0.64
CA PRO A 82 -9.97 -22.63 -0.41
C PRO A 82 -9.45 -23.64 -1.46
N ASP A 83 -9.00 -23.17 -2.61
CA ASP A 83 -8.51 -23.99 -3.72
C ASP A 83 -6.99 -24.22 -3.63
N ILE A 84 -6.58 -25.05 -2.67
CA ILE A 84 -5.18 -25.48 -2.51
C ILE A 84 -4.74 -26.39 -3.68
N GLU A 85 -5.68 -27.01 -4.40
CA GLU A 85 -5.37 -27.93 -5.51
C GLU A 85 -4.69 -27.24 -6.70
N ASP A 86 -4.99 -25.97 -6.97
CA ASP A 86 -4.34 -25.18 -8.02
C ASP A 86 -3.54 -24.00 -7.45
N ARG A 87 -2.48 -24.32 -6.72
CA ARG A 87 -1.48 -23.34 -6.24
C ARG A 87 -1.01 -22.38 -7.34
N TYR A 88 -0.89 -22.87 -8.58
CA TYR A 88 -0.51 -22.04 -9.73
C TYR A 88 -1.57 -20.99 -10.08
N PHE A 89 -2.86 -21.35 -10.02
CA PHE A 89 -3.96 -20.42 -10.29
C PHE A 89 -4.02 -19.31 -9.24
N THR A 90 -3.84 -19.66 -7.96
CA THR A 90 -3.77 -18.68 -6.86
C THR A 90 -2.60 -17.70 -7.09
N ILE A 91 -1.40 -18.20 -7.43
CA ILE A 91 -0.23 -17.34 -7.71
C ILE A 91 -0.49 -16.39 -8.87
N ILE A 92 -1.09 -16.87 -9.97
CA ILE A 92 -1.42 -16.03 -11.13
C ILE A 92 -2.42 -14.93 -10.73
N THR A 93 -3.46 -15.29 -10.00
CA THR A 93 -4.52 -14.38 -9.57
C THR A 93 -3.98 -13.27 -8.66
N VAL A 94 -3.23 -13.62 -7.63
CA VAL A 94 -2.65 -12.63 -6.71
C VAL A 94 -1.61 -11.75 -7.39
N SER A 95 -0.81 -12.31 -8.30
CA SER A 95 0.16 -11.55 -9.10
C SER A 95 -0.55 -10.54 -10.00
N PHE A 96 -1.67 -10.93 -10.62
CA PHE A 96 -2.47 -10.06 -11.46
C PHE A 96 -3.03 -8.87 -10.67
N ILE A 97 -3.55 -9.12 -9.46
CA ILE A 97 -4.03 -8.07 -8.55
C ILE A 97 -2.92 -7.05 -8.24
N VAL A 98 -1.73 -7.52 -7.86
CA VAL A 98 -0.59 -6.65 -7.52
C VAL A 98 -0.13 -5.84 -8.74
N ILE A 99 -0.03 -6.47 -9.91
CA ILE A 99 0.38 -5.79 -11.16
C ILE A 99 -0.65 -4.73 -11.56
N CYS A 100 -1.95 -5.07 -11.55
CA CYS A 100 -3.00 -4.11 -11.87
C CYS A 100 -3.02 -2.92 -10.91
N GLY A 101 -2.88 -3.18 -9.61
CA GLY A 101 -2.75 -2.13 -8.59
C GLY A 101 -1.55 -1.22 -8.84
N SER A 102 -0.38 -1.82 -9.08
CA SER A 102 0.87 -1.11 -9.34
C SER A 102 0.79 -0.24 -10.60
N ILE A 103 0.20 -0.75 -11.69
CA ILE A 103 0.01 0.02 -12.94
C ILE A 103 -0.92 1.22 -12.71
N ARG A 104 -2.00 1.04 -11.93
CA ARG A 104 -2.91 2.14 -11.58
C ARG A 104 -2.17 3.27 -10.86
N LEU A 105 -1.36 2.92 -9.86
CA LEU A 105 -0.52 3.86 -9.09
C LEU A 105 0.53 4.53 -9.97
N ALA A 106 1.25 3.76 -10.79
CA ALA A 106 2.24 4.30 -11.71
C ALA A 106 1.63 5.30 -12.71
N LYS A 107 0.43 5.02 -13.26
CA LYS A 107 -0.30 5.94 -14.14
C LYS A 107 -0.73 7.23 -13.44
N PHE A 108 -1.20 7.12 -12.20
CA PHE A 108 -1.57 8.27 -11.38
C PHE A 108 -0.35 9.17 -11.11
N ASN A 109 0.80 8.56 -10.80
CA ASN A 109 2.02 9.30 -10.50
C ASN A 109 2.71 9.94 -11.71
N SER A 110 2.58 9.31 -12.88
CA SER A 110 3.21 9.75 -14.15
C SER A 110 2.35 10.71 -14.97
N SER A 111 1.06 10.86 -14.66
CA SER A 111 0.23 11.85 -15.31
C SER A 111 0.68 13.25 -14.87
N PRO A 112 1.16 14.12 -15.77
CA PRO A 112 1.53 15.48 -15.41
C PRO A 112 0.28 16.17 -14.87
N SER A 113 0.39 16.84 -13.72
CA SER A 113 -0.65 17.75 -13.25
C SER A 113 -0.96 18.69 -14.41
N LYS A 114 -2.16 18.53 -14.98
CA LYS A 114 -2.64 19.40 -16.06
C LYS A 114 -2.51 20.85 -15.55
N PRO A 115 -1.84 21.75 -16.30
CA PRO A 115 -1.78 23.15 -15.93
C PRO A 115 -3.18 23.79 -15.87
#